data_AF-A0A917C1Q4-F1
#
_entry.id   AF-A0A917C1Q4-F1
#
_cell.length_a   1.000
_cell.length_b   1.000
_cell.length_c   1.000
_cell.angle_alpha   90.00
_cell.angle_beta   90.00
_cell.angle_gamma   90.00
#
_symmetry.space_group_name_H-M   'P 1'
#
loop_
_entity.id
_entity.type
_entity.pdbx_description
1 polymer ?
#
loop_
_entity_poly.entity_id
_entity_poly.type
_entity_poly.pdbx_seq_one_letter_code
_entity_poly.pdbx_strand_id
1 'polypeptide(L)'
;MYQSQEYMEIGGKLITCPYNEDDYMYGVNLHGLLCRLHESGATHANDFHSIIVSSIECENRLSDSQKIHDIYNHIMHDLANLGVTPEQSAH
;
A
#
# COMPACT_ATOMS: atom_id res chain seq x y z
N MET A 1 20.98 16.52 6.36
CA MET A 1 19.55 16.82 6.23
C MET A 1 18.82 15.71 6.97
N TYR A 2 18.09 16.03 8.03
CA TYR A 2 17.29 15.02 8.73
C TYR A 2 16.10 14.71 7.83
N GLN A 3 16.10 13.54 7.20
CA GLN A 3 14.93 13.01 6.52
C GLN A 3 13.98 12.61 7.64
N SER A 4 12.96 13.44 7.89
CA SER A 4 11.91 13.13 8.86
C SER A 4 11.31 11.78 8.45
N GLN A 5 11.50 10.75 9.26
CA GLN A 5 10.78 9.50 9.07
C GLN A 5 9.30 9.81 9.30
N GLU A 6 8.53 9.95 8.22
CA GLU A 6 7.10 10.11 8.31
C GLU A 6 6.49 8.80 8.80
N TYR A 7 5.94 8.83 10.00
CA TYR A 7 5.18 7.73 10.55
C TYR A 7 3.79 7.75 9.91
N MET A 8 3.36 6.60 9.42
CA MET A 8 2.08 6.41 8.74
C MET A 8 1.26 5.39 9.51
N GLU A 9 -0.02 5.68 9.71
CA GLU A 9 -0.96 4.72 10.30
C GLU A 9 -1.66 3.94 9.18
N ILE A 10 -1.46 2.62 9.16
CA ILE A 10 -2.10 1.72 8.20
C ILE A 10 -2.65 0.53 8.98
N GLY A 11 -3.94 0.20 8.78
CA GLY A 11 -4.55 -0.93 9.49
C GLY A 11 -4.54 -0.79 11.02
N GLY A 12 -4.66 0.45 11.53
CA GLY A 12 -4.60 0.74 12.96
C GLY A 12 -3.20 0.60 13.58
N LYS A 13 -2.14 0.48 12.75
CA LYS A 13 -0.76 0.36 13.22
C LYS A 13 0.11 1.49 12.66
N LEU A 14 0.86 2.12 13.56
CA LEU A 14 1.86 3.12 13.20
C LEU A 14 3.14 2.42 12.70
N ILE A 15 3.50 2.68 11.44
CA ILE A 15 4.69 2.15 10.78
C ILE A 15 5.52 3.27 10.15
N THR A 16 6.77 2.99 9.84
CA THR A 16 7.58 3.82 8.95
C THR A 16 7.38 3.30 7.53
N CYS A 17 7.18 4.19 6.56
CA CYS A 17 7.04 3.78 5.16
C CYS A 17 8.29 2.99 4.72
N PRO A 18 8.14 1.75 4.20
CA PRO A 18 9.27 0.95 3.73
C PRO A 18 9.79 1.38 2.36
N TYR A 19 9.06 2.24 1.64
CA TYR A 19 9.38 2.68 0.29
C TYR A 19 9.84 4.14 0.28
N ASN A 20 10.75 4.47 -0.63
CA ASN A 20 11.13 5.84 -0.94
C ASN A 20 10.28 6.36 -2.12
N GLU A 21 10.28 7.67 -2.32
CA GLU A 21 9.57 8.31 -3.44
C GLU A 21 10.01 7.80 -4.83
N ASP A 22 11.22 7.27 -4.95
CA ASP A 22 11.78 6.72 -6.20
C ASP A 22 11.57 5.20 -6.36
N ASP A 23 10.86 4.53 -5.44
CA ASP A 23 10.60 3.09 -5.55
C ASP A 23 9.40 2.81 -6.47
N TYR A 24 9.70 2.25 -7.64
CA TYR A 24 8.71 1.91 -8.67
C TYR A 24 8.72 0.42 -9.01
N MET A 25 7.51 -0.14 -9.22
CA MET A 25 7.31 -1.50 -9.72
C MET A 25 6.36 -1.47 -10.92
N TYR A 26 6.78 -2.00 -12.07
CA TYR A 26 6.01 -1.94 -13.33
C TYR A 26 5.55 -0.52 -13.73
N GLY A 27 6.30 0.52 -13.35
CA GLY A 27 5.94 1.92 -13.59
C GLY A 27 4.98 2.53 -12.56
N VAL A 28 4.62 1.77 -11.53
CA VAL A 28 3.76 2.21 -10.41
C VAL A 28 4.62 2.64 -9.23
N ASN A 29 4.34 3.81 -8.68
CA ASN A 29 5.04 4.32 -7.49
C ASN A 29 4.53 3.63 -6.21
N LEU A 30 5.39 2.89 -5.52
CA LEU A 30 5.00 2.11 -4.33
C LEU A 30 4.77 3.00 -3.10
N HIS A 31 5.59 4.03 -2.91
CA HIS A 31 5.42 5.01 -1.85
C HIS A 31 4.06 5.70 -1.93
N GLY A 32 3.67 6.17 -3.13
CA GLY A 32 2.40 6.80 -3.40
C GLY A 32 1.21 5.88 -3.12
N LEU A 33 1.32 4.58 -3.40
CA LEU A 33 0.27 3.61 -3.03
C LEU A 33 0.10 3.50 -1.51
N LEU A 34 1.19 3.50 -0.75
CA LEU A 34 1.10 3.49 0.72
C LEU A 34 0.55 4.81 1.27
N CYS A 35 0.90 5.94 0.68
CA CYS A 35 0.29 7.24 1.03
C CYS A 35 -1.22 7.20 0.83
N ARG A 36 -1.70 6.68 -0.30
CA ARG A 36 -3.15 6.52 -0.56
C ARG A 36 -3.84 5.63 0.47
N LEU A 37 -3.19 4.50 0.80
CA LEU A 37 -3.71 3.57 1.79
C LEU A 37 -3.74 4.17 3.21
N HIS A 38 -2.77 5.01 3.54
CA HIS A 38 -2.77 5.77 4.78
C HIS A 38 -3.86 6.85 4.79
N GLU A 39 -3.95 7.66 3.73
CA GLU A 39 -4.95 8.72 3.58
C GLU A 39 -6.39 8.18 3.64
N SER A 40 -6.62 6.95 3.17
CA SER A 40 -7.94 6.34 3.19
C SER A 40 -8.39 5.90 4.58
N GLY A 41 -7.47 5.74 5.54
CA GLY A 41 -7.77 5.23 6.89
C GLY A 41 -8.34 3.81 6.89
N ALA A 42 -8.00 3.00 5.88
CA ALA A 42 -8.54 1.66 5.74
C ALA A 42 -8.01 0.73 6.85
N THR A 43 -8.87 -0.14 7.37
CA THR A 43 -8.47 -1.17 8.34
C THR A 43 -8.74 -2.60 7.87
N HIS A 44 -9.67 -2.81 6.94
CA HIS A 44 -10.05 -4.14 6.47
C HIS A 44 -9.30 -4.57 5.20
N ALA A 45 -9.10 -5.88 5.04
CA ALA A 45 -8.37 -6.43 3.89
C ALA A 45 -9.05 -6.12 2.53
N ASN A 46 -10.38 -6.09 2.50
CA ASN A 46 -11.14 -5.75 1.29
C ASN A 46 -10.92 -4.30 0.88
N ASP A 47 -10.80 -3.39 1.85
CA ASP A 47 -10.54 -1.98 1.59
C ASP A 47 -9.12 -1.80 1.03
N PHE A 48 -8.13 -2.48 1.62
CA PHE A 48 -6.74 -2.45 1.16
C PHE A 48 -6.65 -2.85 -0.31
N HIS A 49 -7.28 -3.99 -0.65
CA HIS A 49 -7.33 -4.48 -2.02
C HIS A 49 -7.99 -3.46 -2.94
N SER A 50 -9.17 -2.95 -2.56
CA SER A 50 -9.91 -1.98 -3.37
C SER A 50 -9.10 -0.71 -3.64
N ILE A 51 -8.46 -0.14 -2.62
CA ILE A 51 -7.68 1.10 -2.72
C ILE A 51 -6.42 0.90 -3.55
N ILE A 52 -5.62 -0.12 -3.25
CA ILE A 52 -4.38 -0.40 -3.97
C ILE A 52 -4.67 -0.68 -5.44
N VAL A 53 -5.62 -1.57 -5.74
CA VAL A 53 -5.98 -1.91 -7.12
C VAL A 53 -6.53 -0.69 -7.86
N SER A 54 -7.46 0.07 -7.25
CA SER A 54 -8.03 1.26 -7.89
C SER A 54 -6.97 2.33 -8.18
N SER A 55 -6.02 2.56 -7.27
CA SER A 55 -4.92 3.51 -7.50
C SER A 55 -3.95 3.04 -8.58
N ILE A 56 -3.69 1.73 -8.69
CA ILE A 56 -2.88 1.19 -9.78
C ILE A 56 -3.58 1.39 -11.14
N GLU A 57 -4.87 1.04 -11.23
CA GLU A 57 -5.64 1.12 -12.46
C GLU A 57 -5.88 2.58 -12.90
N CYS A 58 -6.23 3.46 -11.97
CA CYS A 58 -6.66 4.83 -12.28
C CYS A 58 -5.48 5.79 -12.43
N GLU A 59 -4.52 5.77 -11.50
CA GLU A 59 -3.44 6.76 -11.47
C GLU A 59 -2.29 6.34 -12.38
N ASN A 60 -1.96 5.05 -12.42
CA ASN A 60 -0.82 4.52 -13.16
C ASN A 60 -1.19 3.90 -14.51
N ARG A 61 -2.50 3.83 -14.82
CA ARG A 61 -3.03 3.29 -16.09
C ARG A 61 -2.54 1.89 -16.41
N LEU A 62 -2.23 1.11 -15.37
CA LEU A 62 -1.82 -0.28 -15.51
C LEU A 62 -3.07 -1.16 -15.46
N SER A 63 -3.39 -1.83 -16.57
CA SER A 63 -4.56 -2.73 -16.67
C SER A 63 -4.18 -4.22 -16.71
N ASP A 64 -2.88 -4.51 -16.57
CA ASP A 64 -2.36 -5.87 -16.56
C ASP A 64 -2.63 -6.52 -15.20
N SER A 65 -3.66 -7.35 -15.13
CA SER A 65 -4.13 -7.99 -13.89
C SER A 65 -3.04 -8.79 -13.16
N GLN A 66 -2.11 -9.42 -13.88
CA GLN A 66 -1.02 -10.17 -13.24
C GLN A 66 -0.07 -9.21 -12.51
N LYS A 67 0.32 -8.12 -13.17
CA LYS A 67 1.21 -7.11 -12.58
C LYS A 67 0.56 -6.38 -11.40
N ILE A 68 -0.73 -6.08 -11.49
CA ILE A 68 -1.51 -5.49 -10.39
C ILE A 68 -1.46 -6.43 -9.17
N HIS A 69 -1.71 -7.72 -9.40
CA HIS A 69 -1.71 -8.71 -8.34
C HIS A 69 -0.32 -8.89 -7.71
N ASP A 70 0.73 -8.87 -8.52
CA ASP A 70 2.11 -8.94 -8.04
C ASP A 70 2.47 -7.72 -7.17
N ILE A 71 2.10 -6.49 -7.59
CA ILE A 71 2.29 -5.27 -6.78
C ILE A 71 1.53 -5.36 -5.45
N TYR A 72 0.26 -5.76 -5.51
CA TYR A 72 -0.56 -5.91 -4.30
C TYR A 72 0.06 -6.90 -3.31
N ASN A 73 0.47 -8.08 -3.80
CA ASN A 73 1.09 -9.10 -2.96
C ASN A 73 2.42 -8.63 -2.36
N HIS A 74 3.21 -7.89 -3.14
CA HIS A 74 4.46 -7.29 -2.65
C HIS A 74 4.20 -6.29 -1.51
N ILE A 75 3.25 -5.36 -1.70
CA ILE A 75 2.85 -4.40 -0.67
C ILE A 75 2.34 -5.10 0.59
N MET A 76 1.44 -6.07 0.42
CA MET A 76 0.87 -6.81 1.55
C MET A 76 1.92 -7.60 2.33
N HIS A 77 2.87 -8.21 1.64
CA HIS A 77 3.98 -8.93 2.26
C HIS A 77 4.85 -7.99 3.10
N ASP A 78 5.19 -6.81 2.58
CA ASP A 78 6.04 -5.85 3.29
C ASP A 78 5.31 -5.20 4.46
N LEU A 79 4.02 -4.90 4.30
CA LEU A 79 3.15 -4.48 5.41
C LEU A 79 3.05 -5.56 6.50
N ALA A 80 2.93 -6.83 6.14
CA ALA A 80 2.93 -7.94 7.09
C ALA A 80 4.27 -8.08 7.84
N ASN A 81 5.40 -7.83 7.18
CA ASN A 81 6.72 -7.81 7.83
C ASN A 81 6.88 -6.67 8.84
N LEU A 82 6.20 -5.55 8.61
CA LEU A 82 6.06 -4.46 9.58
C LEU A 82 4.98 -4.75 10.64
N GLY A 83 4.29 -5.88 10.51
CA GLY A 83 3.24 -6.38 11.38
C GLY A 83 1.92 -5.62 11.28
N VAL A 84 1.66 -4.98 10.13
CA VAL A 84 0.33 -4.52 9.74
C VAL A 84 -0.43 -5.74 9.26
N THR A 85 -1.51 -6.06 9.96
CA THR A 85 -2.37 -7.19 9.59
C THR A 85 -3.76 -6.61 9.41
N PRO A 86 -4.26 -6.48 8.17
CA PRO A 86 -5.59 -5.93 7.97
C PRO A 86 -6.61 -6.80 8.68
N GLU A 87 -7.63 -6.18 9.26
CA GLU A 87 -8.73 -6.89 9.89
C GLU A 87 -9.40 -7.74 8.83
N GLN A 88 -9.48 -9.05 9.09
CA GLN A 88 -10.36 -9.90 8.31
C GLN A 88 -11.77 -9.50 8.68
N SER A 89 -12.54 -8.99 7.72
CA SER A 89 -13.96 -8.70 7.93
C SER A 89 -14.60 -9.89 8.61
N ALA A 90 -15.00 -9.72 9.86
CA ALA A 90 -15.65 -10.78 10.62
C ALA A 90 -16.95 -11.12 9.90
N HIS A 91 -16.98 -12.28 9.24
CA HIS A 91 -18.20 -12.88 8.73
C HIS A 91 -18.96 -13.57 9.85
#